data_AF-A0A6N2UWT3-F1
#
_entry.id   AF-A0A6N2UWT3-F1
#
_cell.length_a   1.000
_cell.length_b   1.000
_cell.length_c   1.000
_cell.angle_alpha   90.00
_cell.angle_beta   90.00
_cell.angle_gamma   90.00
#
_symmetry.space_group_name_H-M   'P 1'
#
loop_
_entity.id
_entity.type
_entity.pdbx_description
1 polymer ?
#
loop_
_entity_poly.entity_id
_entity_poly.type
_entity_poly.pdbx_seq_one_letter_code
_entity_poly.pdbx_strand_id
1 'polypeptide(L)' 'MKIVTINREYGSGGRRVAFMLSEKLGISCYDSNLLMVAGERYGINPDFPEGFDEQKSISLLYGISLIANNWADEDRSPKT' A
#
# COMPACT_ATOMS: atom_id res chain seq x y z
N MET A 1 14.04 -0.60 -16.97
CA MET A 1 12.84 0.28 -17.00
C MET A 1 12.82 1.08 -15.69
N LYS A 2 12.69 2.41 -15.74
CA LYS A 2 12.68 3.26 -14.54
C LYS A 2 11.24 3.67 -14.24
N ILE A 3 10.79 3.49 -13.00
CA ILE A 3 9.43 3.80 -12.55
C ILE A 3 9.53 4.78 -11.37
N VAL A 4 8.71 5.81 -11.37
CA VAL A 4 8.63 6.80 -10.29
C VAL A 4 7.18 6.89 -9.83
N THR A 5 6.94 6.64 -8.55
CA THR A 5 5.63 6.78 -7.91
C THR A 5 5.63 8.03 -7.05
N ILE A 6 4.60 8.87 -7.19
CA ILE A 6 4.48 10.13 -6.45
C ILE A 6 3.18 10.08 -5.63
N ASN A 7 3.31 9.86 -4.32
CA ASN A 7 2.23 10.07 -3.37
C ASN A 7 2.15 11.55 -2.98
N ARG A 8 0.93 12.07 -2.85
CA ARG A 8 0.68 13.50 -2.66
C ARG A 8 -0.61 13.76 -1.90
N GLU A 9 -0.58 14.78 -1.05
CA GLU A 9 -1.78 15.31 -0.40
C GLU A 9 -2.58 16.20 -1.37
N TYR A 10 -3.88 16.35 -1.09
CA TYR A 10 -4.73 17.26 -1.86
C TYR A 10 -4.23 18.71 -1.72
N GLY A 11 -4.19 19.45 -2.83
CA GLY A 11 -3.72 20.84 -2.84
C GLY A 11 -2.20 21.04 -2.81
N SER A 12 -1.40 20.00 -2.61
CA SER A 12 0.09 20.07 -2.60
C SER A 12 0.74 20.47 -3.92
N GLY A 13 -0.02 20.52 -5.02
CA GLY A 13 0.53 20.71 -6.36
C GLY A 13 1.32 19.52 -6.91
N GLY A 14 1.27 18.35 -6.26
CA GLY A 14 2.04 17.15 -6.66
C GLY A 14 1.84 16.74 -8.13
N ARG A 15 0.63 16.92 -8.68
CA ARG A 15 0.36 16.67 -10.12
C ARG A 15 1.22 17.54 -11.05
N ARG A 16 1.46 18.80 -10.69
CA ARG A 16 2.28 19.72 -11.50
C ARG A 16 3.75 19.33 -11.45
N VAL A 17 4.23 18.89 -10.29
CA VAL A 17 5.59 18.38 -10.12
C VAL A 17 5.79 17.09 -10.95
N ALA A 18 4.83 16.17 -10.91
CA ALA A 18 4.86 14.95 -11.70
C ALA A 18 4.96 15.23 -13.21
N PHE A 19 4.18 16.20 -13.71
CA PHE A 19 4.23 16.60 -15.11
C PHE A 19 5.60 17.18 -15.50
N MET A 20 6.13 18.13 -14.72
CA MET A 20 7.46 18.70 -14.99
C MET A 20 8.58 17.64 -14.93
N LEU A 21 8.47 16.69 -14.00
CA LEU A 21 9.42 15.57 -13.90
C LEU A 21 9.34 14.68 -15.15
N SER A 22 8.13 14.41 -15.62
CA SER A 22 7.88 13.58 -16.80
C SER A 22 8.45 14.19 -18.07
N GLU A 23 8.30 15.50 -18.26
CA GLU A 23 8.89 16.24 -19.39
C GLU A 23 10.41 16.23 -19.35
N LYS A 24 11.00 16.44 -18.17
CA LYS A 24 12.46 16.43 -18.00
C LYS A 24 13.10 15.07 -18.22
N LEU A 25 12.41 14.00 -17.82
CA LEU A 25 12.90 12.63 -17.94
C LEU A 25 12.47 11.94 -19.24
N GLY A 26 11.54 12.53 -20.00
CA GLY A 26 10.97 11.92 -21.20
C GLY A 26 10.17 10.64 -20.91
N ILE A 27 9.54 10.56 -19.73
CA ILE A 27 8.74 9.39 -19.31
C ILE A 27 7.26 9.73 -19.32
N SER A 28 6.40 8.74 -19.59
CA SER A 28 4.95 8.92 -19.53
C SER A 28 4.45 9.10 -18.09
N CYS A 29 3.67 10.15 -17.83
CA CYS A 29 3.02 10.40 -16.55
C CYS A 29 1.58 9.87 -16.56
N TYR A 30 1.23 8.99 -15.62
CA TYR A 30 -0.12 8.43 -15.47
C TYR A 30 -0.75 8.94 -14.18
N ASP A 31 -2.01 9.34 -14.25
CA ASP A 31 -2.79 9.80 -13.10
C ASP A 31 -3.70 8.68 -12.56
N SER A 32 -4.06 8.75 -11.29
CA SER A 32 -4.91 7.73 -10.63
C SER A 32 -6.24 7.54 -11.35
N ASN A 33 -6.85 8.62 -11.86
CA ASN A 33 -8.09 8.54 -12.62
C ASN A 33 -7.93 7.77 -13.94
N LEU A 34 -6.79 7.97 -14.63
CA LEU A 34 -6.50 7.25 -15.87
C LEU A 34 -6.28 5.76 -15.60
N LEU A 35 -5.61 5.44 -14.51
CA LEU A 35 -5.40 4.05 -14.07
C LEU A 35 -6.72 3.38 -13.69
N MET A 36 -7.65 4.09 -13.05
CA MET A 36 -8.98 3.59 -12.71
C MET A 36 -9.80 3.27 -13.97
N VAL A 37 -9.90 4.21 -14.91
CA VAL A 37 -10.62 4.00 -16.19
C VAL A 37 -9.96 2.92 -17.06
N ALA A 38 -8.63 2.76 -16.96
CA ALA A 38 -7.95 1.64 -17.59
C ALA A 38 -8.31 0.32 -16.89
N GLY A 39 -8.29 0.28 -15.56
CA GLY A 39 -8.64 -0.89 -14.77
C GLY A 39 -10.05 -1.40 -15.06
N GLU A 40 -11.04 -0.51 -15.06
CA GLU A 40 -12.43 -0.82 -15.44
C GLU A 40 -12.52 -1.44 -16.84
N ARG A 41 -11.79 -0.89 -17.83
CA ARG A 41 -11.77 -1.42 -19.20
C ARG A 41 -11.09 -2.78 -19.32
N TYR A 42 -10.08 -3.06 -18.50
CA TYR A 42 -9.34 -4.32 -18.53
C TYR A 42 -9.89 -5.35 -17.52
N GLY A 43 -11.02 -5.08 -16.87
CA GLY A 43 -11.63 -5.98 -15.88
C GLY A 43 -10.83 -6.09 -14.58
N ILE A 44 -9.91 -5.16 -14.32
CA ILE A 44 -9.21 -5.01 -13.05
C ILE A 44 -10.15 -4.22 -12.16
N ASN A 45 -10.94 -4.93 -11.36
CA ASN A 45 -11.90 -4.33 -10.44
C ASN A 45 -11.16 -3.40 -9.47
N PRO A 46 -11.49 -2.11 -9.37
CA PRO A 46 -10.88 -1.20 -8.38
C PRO A 46 -11.28 -1.58 -6.95
N ASP A 47 -12.38 -2.32 -6.78
CA ASP A 47 -12.78 -3.00 -5.55
C ASP A 47 -11.99 -4.29 -5.29
N PHE A 48 -10.82 -4.47 -5.93
CA PHE A 48 -9.90 -5.51 -5.49
C PHE A 48 -9.51 -5.15 -4.06
N PRO A 49 -9.91 -5.97 -3.07
CA PRO A 49 -9.83 -5.58 -1.69
C PRO A 49 -8.40 -5.20 -1.34
N GLU A 50 -8.28 -4.16 -0.52
CA GLU A 50 -7.10 -3.59 0.14
C GLU A 50 -6.18 -4.62 0.83
N GLY A 51 -6.42 -5.93 0.68
CA GLY A 51 -5.65 -7.04 1.23
C GLY A 51 -4.38 -7.40 0.47
N PHE A 52 -4.02 -6.69 -0.61
CA PHE A 52 -2.73 -6.88 -1.30
C PHE A 52 -1.67 -5.82 -0.95
N ASP A 53 -2.03 -4.71 -0.30
CA ASP A 53 -1.08 -3.62 -0.01
C ASP A 53 -0.20 -3.89 1.22
N GLU A 54 -0.52 -4.86 2.06
CA GLU A 54 0.38 -5.26 3.14
C GLU A 54 0.25 -6.76 3.44
N GLN A 55 0.99 -7.60 2.71
CA GLN A 55 1.58 -8.75 3.41
C GLN A 55 2.61 -8.16 4.37
N LYS A 56 2.19 -7.81 5.60
CA LYS A 56 3.14 -7.68 6.70
C LYS A 56 3.87 -9.02 6.75
N SER A 57 5.12 -9.04 6.29
CA SER A 57 6.02 -10.12 6.61
C SER A 57 6.10 -10.11 8.13
N ILE A 58 5.33 -10.98 8.77
CA ILE A 58 5.37 -11.16 10.21
C ILE A 58 6.80 -11.66 10.45
N SER A 59 7.70 -10.77 10.86
CA SER A 59 9.06 -11.16 11.17
C SER A 59 8.98 -12.34 12.14
N LEU A 60 9.71 -13.42 11.88
CA LEU A 60 9.64 -14.67 12.67
C LEU A 60 9.63 -14.38 14.19
N LEU A 61 10.48 -13.44 14.63
CA LEU A 61 10.59 -13.00 16.02
C LEU A 61 9.32 -12.32 16.55
N TYR A 62 8.65 -11.50 15.73
CA TYR A 62 7.38 -10.86 16.08
C TYR A 62 6.27 -11.91 16.22
N GLY A 63 6.24 -12.92 15.34
CA GLY A 63 5.33 -14.06 15.46
C GLY A 63 5.55 -14.85 16.76
N ILE A 64 6.79 -15.14 17.12
CA ILE A 64 7.13 -15.82 18.38
C ILE A 64 6.72 -14.98 19.60
N SER A 65 6.95 -13.67 19.57
CA SER A 65 6.58 -12.78 20.68
C SER A 65 5.06 -12.71 20.89
N LEU A 66 4.26 -12.67 19.83
CA LEU A 66 2.80 -12.69 19.94
C LEU A 66 2.30 -14.00 20.56
N ILE A 67 2.85 -15.14 20.14
CA ILE A 67 2.50 -16.45 20.70
C ILE A 67 2.87 -16.51 22.20
N ALA A 68 4.07 -16.05 22.56
CA ALA A 68 4.52 -16.03 23.95
C ALA A 68 3.66 -15.11 24.85
N ASN A 69 3.26 -13.93 24.34
CA ASN A 69 2.39 -13.02 25.08
C ASN A 69 0.98 -13.60 25.27
N ASN A 70 0.40 -14.24 24.26
CA ASN A 70 -0.89 -14.91 24.40
C ASN A 70 -0.85 -16.05 25.42
N TRP A 71 0.27 -16.80 25.49
CA TRP A 71 0.43 -17.87 26.49
C TRP A 71 0.60 -17.33 27.91
N ALA A 72 1.19 -16.15 28.07
CA ALA A 72 1.32 -15.49 29.37
C ALA A 72 -0.01 -14.92 29.91
N ASP A 73 -0.96 -14.60 29.03
CA ASP A 73 -2.31 -14.16 29.42
C ASP A 73 -3.21 -15.34 29.83
N GLU A 74 -3.02 -16.52 29.25
CA GLU A 74 -3.83 -17.71 29.56
C GLU A 74 -3.55 -18.26 30.97
N ASP A 75 -2.33 -18.07 31.48
CA ASP A 75 -1.93 -18.40 32.87
C ASP A 75 -2.45 -17.37 33.91
N ARG A 76 -3.08 -16.28 33.48
CA ARG A 76 -3.67 -15.25 34.35
C ARG A 76 -5.18 -15.38 34.56
N SER A 77 -5.85 -16.34 33.94
CA SER A 77 -7.24 -16.62 34.28
C SER A 77 -7.31 -17.14 35.73
N PRO A 78 -7.99 -16.43 36.67
CA PRO A 78 -8.09 -16.91 38.05
C PRO A 78 -8.88 -18.22 38.03
N LYS A 79 -8.21 -19.32 38.35
CA LYS A 79 -8.90 -20.59 38.60
C LYS A 79 -9.79 -20.38 39.81
N THR A 80 -11.10 -20.47 39.59
CA THR A 80 -12.12 -20.49 40.65
C THR A 80 -12.01 -21.77 41.46
#